data_AF-A0A9D6TG05-F1
#
_entry.id   AF-A0A9D6TG05-F1
#
_cell.length_a   1.000
_cell.length_b   1.000
_cell.length_c   1.000
_cell.angle_alpha   90.00
_cell.angle_beta   90.00
_cell.angle_gamma   90.00
#
_symmetry.space_group_name_H-M   'P 1'
#
loop_
_entity.id
_entity.type
_entity.pdbx_description
1 polymer ?
#
loop_
_entity_poly.entity_id
_entity_poly.type
_entity_poly.pdbx_seq_one_letter_code
_entity_poly.pdbx_strand_id
1 'polypeptide(L)'
;MAEQRLSAIPEVDEAWNFSLFEAILNRRSRRFGLGMEIKEGPNAFKSPNDPVPLTELEEAMLITAGTGVSGLNLADMPHTKRPEKAYDLAEWDGMCNTMMEHVGRTWSSPCGNHGTELFYTNDEGLYFLNLREVQPEHMREFDDKSDRDKMIEFVRQHRVELSKERLDLPRNTTAIMSFNLWNVNMPGSTLFMPVTDLTEEFINAIMLMADLGAYLVDDLHGYVPCGNERWVKDGHVDNPMPLSYFERGIMTATSVEAGFIDHNIMLACQAMGLGGWIFGGVTSLVAMGGTPLCRGLGFHFEGSPFDPNQVPHPIGIDGLFESYRPPYFPNMAAAVDAVVAKKFGPKGTFNPSSSKPAPYLNRGDFLRQVPHTPEKTIQLCKDTCNYIWQTYGRFPAHADPMVLYAYCQVQHLELEFYDKYYRPGAYLRSHREHMKKWHKLEAKAGRKAA
;
A
#
# COMPACT_ATOMS: atom_id res chain seq x y z
N MET A 1 10.87 27.31 -28.05
CA MET A 1 12.27 26.89 -27.83
C MET A 1 12.32 25.37 -27.97
N ALA A 2 13.47 24.75 -28.23
CA ALA A 2 13.52 23.28 -28.22
C ALA A 2 13.16 22.79 -26.81
N GLU A 3 12.13 21.96 -26.71
CA GLU A 3 11.71 21.34 -25.46
C GLU A 3 12.87 20.46 -24.95
N GLN A 4 13.24 20.65 -23.68
CA GLN A 4 14.42 19.99 -23.13
C GLN A 4 14.08 18.52 -22.86
N ARG A 5 14.47 17.66 -23.83
CA ARG A 5 14.33 16.21 -23.76
C ARG A 5 14.76 15.67 -22.39
N LEU A 6 13.85 14.98 -21.71
CA LEU A 6 14.06 14.35 -20.39
C LEU A 6 15.18 13.31 -20.44
N SER A 7 15.27 12.59 -21.56
CA SER A 7 16.36 11.67 -21.92
C SER A 7 17.75 12.31 -21.91
N ALA A 8 17.85 13.63 -22.10
CA ALA A 8 19.09 14.39 -22.07
C ALA A 8 19.39 15.05 -20.71
N ILE A 9 18.48 14.95 -19.73
CA ILE A 9 18.67 15.47 -18.37
C ILE A 9 19.53 14.48 -17.57
N PRO A 10 20.73 14.86 -17.08
CA PRO A 10 21.60 13.97 -16.31
C PRO A 10 20.94 13.40 -15.04
N GLU A 11 20.09 14.18 -14.39
CA GLU A 11 19.35 13.81 -13.19
C GLU A 11 18.32 12.70 -13.46
N VAL A 12 17.62 12.76 -14.60
CA VAL A 12 16.70 11.69 -15.06
C VAL A 12 17.49 10.42 -15.39
N ASP A 13 18.66 10.56 -16.02
CA ASP A 13 19.54 9.43 -16.31
C ASP A 13 20.15 8.80 -15.05
N GLU A 14 20.52 9.60 -14.04
CA GLU A 14 21.00 9.10 -12.75
C GLU A 14 19.90 8.35 -11.98
N ALA A 15 18.67 8.87 -11.98
CA ALA A 15 17.52 8.19 -11.37
C ALA A 15 17.17 6.88 -12.09
N TRP A 16 17.22 6.87 -13.43
CA TRP A 16 16.94 5.67 -14.24
C TRP A 16 17.97 4.55 -14.06
N ASN A 17 19.23 4.92 -13.81
CA ASN A 17 20.33 3.98 -13.56
C ASN A 17 20.55 3.71 -12.06
N PHE A 18 19.65 4.17 -11.18
CA PHE A 18 19.77 3.94 -9.74
C PHE A 18 19.59 2.46 -9.39
N SER A 19 20.44 1.92 -8.51
CA SER A 19 20.41 0.51 -8.16
C SER A 19 19.10 0.13 -7.43
N LEU A 20 18.32 -0.78 -8.02
CA LEU A 20 17.09 -1.30 -7.43
C LEU A 20 17.33 -1.87 -6.01
N PHE A 21 18.44 -2.59 -5.80
CA PHE A 21 18.79 -3.10 -4.48
C PHE A 21 19.17 -1.99 -3.49
N GLU A 22 19.82 -0.90 -3.95
CA GLU A 22 20.04 0.26 -3.08
C GLU A 22 18.71 0.92 -2.69
N ALA A 23 17.76 1.04 -3.63
CA ALA A 23 16.44 1.59 -3.37
C ALA A 23 15.69 0.73 -2.34
N ILE A 24 15.58 -0.58 -2.56
CA ILE A 24 14.91 -1.52 -1.66
C ILE A 24 15.54 -1.51 -0.25
N LEU A 25 16.85 -1.69 -0.14
CA LEU A 25 17.53 -1.89 1.14
C LEU A 25 17.61 -0.59 1.98
N ASN A 26 17.64 0.58 1.33
CA ASN A 26 17.76 1.88 1.98
C ASN A 26 16.46 2.71 2.01
N ARG A 27 15.35 2.19 1.47
CA ARG A 27 14.02 2.78 1.65
C ARG A 27 13.69 2.93 3.13
N ARG A 28 13.34 4.14 3.56
CA ARG A 28 12.86 4.44 4.92
C ARG A 28 11.67 5.39 4.83
N SER A 29 10.80 5.36 5.83
CA SER A 29 9.71 6.34 5.94
C SER A 29 10.30 7.68 6.36
N ARG A 30 10.53 8.57 5.39
CA ARG A 30 11.14 9.88 5.59
C ARG A 30 10.05 10.95 5.56
N ARG A 31 9.55 11.30 6.75
CA ARG A 31 8.28 12.00 6.99
C ARG A 31 8.39 13.51 7.23
N PHE A 32 9.59 14.04 7.45
CA PHE A 32 9.82 15.46 7.74
C PHE A 32 10.37 16.13 6.48
N GLY A 33 9.66 17.13 5.97
CA GLY A 33 10.00 17.86 4.76
C GLY A 33 10.16 19.36 4.99
N LEU A 34 10.56 20.05 3.94
CA LEU A 34 10.77 21.50 3.97
C LEU A 34 9.47 22.22 4.40
N GLY A 35 9.61 23.26 5.21
CA GLY A 35 8.48 24.01 5.77
C GLY A 35 7.70 23.35 6.92
N MET A 36 8.00 22.09 7.28
CA MET A 36 7.27 21.39 8.35
C MET A 36 7.70 21.80 9.77
N GLU A 37 6.82 21.56 10.76
CA GLU A 37 7.06 21.82 12.18
C GLU A 37 6.55 20.67 13.07
N ILE A 38 7.44 20.11 13.90
CA ILE A 38 7.07 19.36 15.11
C ILE A 38 7.21 20.34 16.27
N LYS A 39 6.08 20.71 16.90
CA LYS A 39 6.02 21.79 17.90
C LYS A 39 6.70 21.46 19.23
N GLU A 40 6.59 20.22 19.69
CA GLU A 40 6.94 19.83 21.05
C GLU A 40 7.63 18.45 21.13
N GLY A 41 8.26 18.18 22.27
CA GLY A 41 8.93 16.92 22.56
C GLY A 41 10.39 16.84 22.07
N PRO A 42 11.04 15.68 22.19
CA PRO A 42 12.48 15.55 21.98
C PRO A 42 12.93 15.76 20.52
N ASN A 43 12.01 15.61 19.56
CA ASN A 43 12.25 15.89 18.13
C ASN A 43 11.63 17.23 17.69
N ALA A 44 11.34 18.15 18.62
CA ALA A 44 10.79 19.46 18.30
C ALA A 44 11.72 20.24 17.36
N PHE A 45 11.22 20.52 16.17
CA PHE A 45 11.97 21.13 15.09
C PHE A 45 11.00 21.89 14.19
N LYS A 46 11.38 23.12 13.86
CA LYS A 46 10.76 23.92 12.82
C LYS A 46 11.75 24.02 11.68
N SER A 47 11.32 23.67 10.48
CA SER A 47 12.10 23.91 9.26
C SER A 47 12.55 25.39 9.20
N PRO A 48 13.84 25.68 8.96
CA PRO A 48 14.31 27.02 8.64
C PRO A 48 14.02 27.40 7.18
N ASN A 49 13.62 26.43 6.36
CA ASN A 49 13.32 26.55 4.93
C ASN A 49 11.82 26.72 4.70
N ASP A 50 11.44 27.45 3.65
CA ASP A 50 10.06 27.51 3.15
C ASP A 50 9.64 26.14 2.55
N PRO A 51 8.34 25.81 2.52
CA PRO A 51 7.86 24.64 1.78
C PRO A 51 8.12 24.80 0.27
N VAL A 52 8.56 23.73 -0.39
CA VAL A 52 8.85 23.71 -1.84
C VAL A 52 8.01 22.60 -2.49
N PRO A 53 7.09 22.92 -3.44
CA PRO A 53 6.31 21.91 -4.16
C PRO A 53 7.21 21.04 -5.04
N LEU A 54 6.77 19.81 -5.34
CA LEU A 54 7.38 18.99 -6.39
C LEU A 54 7.24 19.70 -7.74
N THR A 55 8.25 19.56 -8.59
CA THR A 55 8.23 20.06 -9.98
C THR A 55 7.36 19.17 -10.87
N GLU A 56 6.87 19.68 -12.01
CA GLU A 56 6.08 18.88 -12.96
C GLU A 56 6.85 17.64 -13.46
N LEU A 57 8.19 17.76 -13.62
CA LEU A 57 9.05 16.62 -13.96
C LEU A 57 9.10 15.57 -12.84
N GLU A 58 9.22 16.00 -11.58
CA GLU A 58 9.24 15.07 -10.45
C GLU A 58 7.89 14.36 -10.29
N GLU A 59 6.78 15.09 -10.37
CA GLU A 59 5.45 14.49 -10.37
C GLU A 59 5.28 13.53 -11.55
N ALA A 60 5.70 13.90 -12.77
CA ALA A 60 5.59 13.03 -13.93
C ALA A 60 6.39 11.73 -13.81
N MET A 61 7.59 11.78 -13.23
CA MET A 61 8.40 10.57 -12.96
C MET A 61 7.76 9.69 -11.89
N LEU A 62 7.20 10.26 -10.82
CA LEU A 62 6.51 9.50 -9.77
C LEU A 62 5.19 8.89 -10.26
N ILE A 63 4.40 9.65 -11.03
CA ILE A 63 3.15 9.16 -11.64
C ILE A 63 3.45 8.07 -12.67
N THR A 64 4.48 8.23 -13.51
CA THR A 64 4.87 7.17 -14.46
C THR A 64 5.37 5.92 -13.74
N ALA A 65 6.18 6.05 -12.68
CA ALA A 65 6.59 4.89 -11.88
C ALA A 65 5.38 4.23 -11.19
N GLY A 66 4.48 5.03 -10.63
CA GLY A 66 3.28 4.58 -9.92
C GLY A 66 2.28 3.87 -10.84
N THR A 67 1.84 4.52 -11.92
CA THR A 67 0.70 4.09 -12.76
C THR A 67 0.91 4.21 -14.29
N GLY A 68 2.15 4.34 -14.74
CA GLY A 68 2.48 4.39 -16.17
C GLY A 68 2.15 3.11 -16.93
N VAL A 69 2.05 3.23 -18.25
CA VAL A 69 1.97 2.09 -19.18
C VAL A 69 3.39 1.56 -19.44
N SER A 70 3.58 0.24 -19.36
CA SER A 70 4.88 -0.42 -19.52
C SER A 70 5.06 -1.12 -20.86
N GLY A 71 3.96 -1.43 -21.57
CA GLY A 71 3.95 -2.14 -22.85
C GLY A 71 2.67 -2.96 -22.99
N LEU A 72 2.71 -3.98 -23.85
CA LEU A 72 1.68 -5.03 -23.88
C LEU A 72 1.99 -6.09 -22.82
N ASN A 73 0.95 -6.55 -22.11
CA ASN A 73 1.06 -7.77 -21.33
C ASN A 73 1.01 -9.00 -22.25
N LEU A 74 1.66 -10.10 -21.84
CA LEU A 74 1.85 -11.26 -22.71
C LEU A 74 0.65 -12.21 -22.74
N ALA A 75 -0.17 -12.20 -21.67
CA ALA A 75 -1.33 -13.07 -21.50
C ALA A 75 -1.05 -14.57 -21.83
N ASP A 76 0.10 -15.09 -21.38
CA ASP A 76 0.61 -16.45 -21.64
C ASP A 76 -0.21 -17.58 -20.95
N MET A 77 -1.53 -17.58 -21.13
CA MET A 77 -2.48 -18.51 -20.55
C MET A 77 -3.17 -19.36 -21.64
N PRO A 78 -3.70 -20.55 -21.29
CA PRO A 78 -4.49 -21.35 -22.22
C PRO A 78 -5.70 -20.58 -22.76
N HIS A 79 -6.16 -20.89 -23.98
CA HIS A 79 -7.40 -20.35 -24.56
C HIS A 79 -8.39 -21.49 -24.90
N THR A 80 -8.39 -22.55 -24.08
CA THR A 80 -9.22 -23.74 -24.28
C THR A 80 -10.68 -23.42 -23.99
N LYS A 81 -11.60 -23.75 -24.90
CA LYS A 81 -13.04 -23.54 -24.64
C LYS A 81 -13.44 -24.24 -23.34
N ARG A 82 -14.07 -23.51 -22.42
CA ARG A 82 -14.71 -24.07 -21.23
C ARG A 82 -15.71 -25.18 -21.63
N PRO A 83 -15.69 -26.34 -20.95
CA PRO A 83 -16.77 -27.32 -20.99
C PRO A 83 -18.13 -26.71 -20.62
N GLU A 84 -19.22 -27.27 -21.13
CA GLU A 84 -20.58 -26.77 -20.85
C GLU A 84 -21.01 -27.07 -19.40
N LYS A 85 -20.55 -28.19 -18.82
CA LYS A 85 -20.97 -28.72 -17.53
C LYS A 85 -19.83 -28.74 -16.52
N ALA A 86 -20.15 -28.50 -15.25
CA ALA A 86 -19.15 -28.34 -14.19
C ALA A 86 -18.33 -29.61 -13.93
N TYR A 87 -18.92 -30.81 -14.08
CA TYR A 87 -18.22 -32.07 -13.86
C TYR A 87 -17.08 -32.33 -14.86
N ASP A 88 -17.13 -31.73 -16.05
CA ASP A 88 -16.08 -31.84 -17.08
C ASP A 88 -14.86 -30.93 -16.78
N LEU A 89 -14.98 -29.99 -15.82
CA LEU A 89 -13.90 -29.06 -15.45
C LEU A 89 -12.71 -29.76 -14.78
N ALA A 90 -12.90 -30.98 -14.24
CA ALA A 90 -11.85 -31.72 -13.53
C ALA A 90 -10.67 -32.15 -14.42
N GLU A 91 -10.89 -32.27 -15.74
CA GLU A 91 -9.86 -32.63 -16.74
C GLU A 91 -9.54 -31.45 -17.69
N TRP A 92 -10.04 -30.25 -17.40
CA TRP A 92 -9.92 -29.08 -18.28
C TRP A 92 -8.64 -28.28 -18.00
N ASP A 93 -7.92 -27.94 -19.07
CA ASP A 93 -6.63 -27.22 -19.05
C ASP A 93 -6.77 -25.69 -18.87
N GLY A 94 -7.93 -25.21 -18.40
CA GLY A 94 -8.20 -23.80 -18.08
C GLY A 94 -8.35 -22.87 -19.29
N MET A 95 -8.55 -21.57 -19.01
CA MET A 95 -8.58 -20.51 -20.05
C MET A 95 -8.21 -19.10 -19.54
N CYS A 96 -7.98 -18.21 -20.50
CA CYS A 96 -7.59 -16.80 -20.34
C CYS A 96 -8.78 -15.81 -20.30
N ASN A 97 -10.05 -16.26 -20.29
CA ASN A 97 -11.24 -15.38 -20.25
C ASN A 97 -11.30 -14.44 -19.03
N THR A 98 -10.43 -14.66 -18.04
CA THR A 98 -10.23 -13.75 -16.91
C THR A 98 -9.62 -12.41 -17.31
N MET A 99 -8.88 -12.33 -18.41
CA MET A 99 -8.14 -11.12 -18.80
C MET A 99 -9.09 -10.06 -19.36
N MET A 100 -9.10 -8.89 -18.73
CA MET A 100 -9.88 -7.74 -19.17
C MET A 100 -9.17 -6.96 -20.29
N GLU A 101 -7.85 -6.77 -20.16
CA GLU A 101 -7.07 -5.91 -21.06
C GLU A 101 -5.68 -6.47 -21.39
N HIS A 102 -5.13 -6.05 -22.54
CA HIS A 102 -3.75 -6.34 -22.95
C HIS A 102 -2.75 -5.23 -22.59
N VAL A 103 -3.19 -4.11 -22.02
CA VAL A 103 -2.28 -3.10 -21.46
C VAL A 103 -1.46 -3.68 -20.30
N GLY A 104 -0.15 -3.42 -20.31
CA GLY A 104 0.74 -3.61 -19.17
C GLY A 104 0.92 -2.29 -18.43
N ARG A 105 0.76 -2.29 -17.11
CA ARG A 105 1.13 -1.16 -16.23
C ARG A 105 2.51 -1.36 -15.62
N THR A 106 3.03 -0.34 -14.95
CA THR A 106 4.20 -0.47 -14.07
C THR A 106 3.90 -1.22 -12.77
N TRP A 107 2.62 -1.46 -12.46
CA TRP A 107 2.11 -2.15 -11.28
C TRP A 107 1.27 -3.37 -11.70
N SER A 108 1.02 -4.31 -10.77
CA SER A 108 0.28 -5.55 -11.05
C SER A 108 -1.19 -5.44 -10.65
N SER A 109 -2.09 -5.80 -11.56
CA SER A 109 -3.55 -5.80 -11.39
C SER A 109 -4.11 -7.23 -11.43
N PRO A 110 -5.11 -7.59 -10.62
CA PRO A 110 -5.91 -8.79 -10.86
C PRO A 110 -6.49 -8.73 -12.28
N CYS A 111 -6.39 -9.83 -13.03
CA CYS A 111 -7.05 -9.95 -14.34
C CYS A 111 -6.64 -8.91 -15.40
N GLY A 112 -5.64 -8.05 -15.13
CA GLY A 112 -5.37 -6.86 -15.94
C GLY A 112 -6.54 -5.89 -16.00
N ASN A 113 -7.44 -5.85 -15.00
CA ASN A 113 -8.61 -4.96 -15.02
C ASN A 113 -8.23 -3.48 -14.82
N HIS A 114 -7.11 -3.24 -14.15
CA HIS A 114 -6.57 -1.91 -13.82
C HIS A 114 -7.60 -0.99 -13.13
N GLY A 115 -8.36 -1.54 -12.17
CA GLY A 115 -9.48 -0.84 -11.52
C GLY A 115 -9.07 0.35 -10.65
N THR A 116 -7.78 0.53 -10.37
CA THR A 116 -7.25 1.63 -9.56
C THR A 116 -6.77 2.80 -10.41
N GLU A 117 -7.41 3.95 -10.21
CA GLU A 117 -6.95 5.24 -10.75
C GLU A 117 -6.19 6.06 -9.71
N LEU A 118 -5.25 6.87 -10.17
CA LEU A 118 -4.43 7.70 -9.29
C LEU A 118 -5.05 9.10 -9.14
N PHE A 119 -5.58 9.39 -7.96
CA PHE A 119 -5.88 10.75 -7.53
C PHE A 119 -4.65 11.35 -6.86
N TYR A 120 -4.44 12.66 -6.98
CA TYR A 120 -3.37 13.34 -6.27
C TYR A 120 -3.66 14.81 -6.02
N THR A 121 -2.99 15.39 -5.02
CA THR A 121 -3.11 16.82 -4.69
C THR A 121 -1.77 17.41 -4.29
N ASN A 122 -1.52 18.62 -4.75
CA ASN A 122 -0.31 19.40 -4.51
C ASN A 122 -0.69 20.86 -4.18
N ASP A 123 0.23 21.81 -4.32
CA ASP A 123 -0.02 23.23 -4.01
C ASP A 123 -0.88 23.95 -5.06
N GLU A 124 -1.03 23.40 -6.26
CA GLU A 124 -1.78 23.98 -7.37
C GLU A 124 -3.21 23.45 -7.49
N GLY A 125 -3.49 22.25 -6.96
CA GLY A 125 -4.84 21.69 -7.09
C GLY A 125 -5.05 20.26 -6.56
N LEU A 126 -6.19 19.71 -6.99
CA LEU A 126 -6.60 18.32 -6.85
C LEU A 126 -6.87 17.76 -8.25
N TYR A 127 -6.33 16.58 -8.52
CA TYR A 127 -6.31 15.97 -9.85
C TYR A 127 -6.65 14.47 -9.77
N PHE A 128 -7.06 13.91 -10.89
CA PHE A 128 -6.95 12.46 -11.13
C PHE A 128 -6.34 12.20 -12.50
N LEU A 129 -5.74 11.03 -12.67
CA LEU A 129 -5.31 10.53 -13.97
C LEU A 129 -6.44 9.67 -14.53
N ASN A 130 -6.86 9.91 -15.77
CA ASN A 130 -7.84 9.10 -16.48
C ASN A 130 -7.09 8.14 -17.41
N LEU A 131 -6.88 6.91 -16.95
CA LEU A 131 -6.00 5.93 -17.57
C LEU A 131 -6.70 4.66 -18.04
N ARG A 132 -7.93 4.38 -17.58
CA ARG A 132 -8.71 3.16 -17.89
C ARG A 132 -8.65 2.76 -19.37
N GLU A 133 -8.91 3.69 -20.29
CA GLU A 133 -8.96 3.45 -21.75
C GLU A 133 -7.57 3.56 -22.44
N VAL A 134 -6.48 3.76 -21.70
CA VAL A 134 -5.15 4.04 -22.27
C VAL A 134 -4.42 2.76 -22.64
N GLN A 135 -4.20 2.59 -23.94
CA GLN A 135 -3.54 1.42 -24.54
C GLN A 135 -2.07 1.70 -24.88
N PRO A 136 -1.19 0.69 -24.86
CA PRO A 136 0.19 0.82 -25.32
C PRO A 136 0.25 0.89 -26.85
N GLU A 137 1.23 1.61 -27.38
CA GLU A 137 1.56 1.57 -28.81
C GLU A 137 2.54 0.43 -29.13
N HIS A 138 3.32 -0.03 -28.13
CA HIS A 138 4.44 -0.95 -28.32
C HIS A 138 4.45 -2.10 -27.31
N MET A 139 5.10 -3.22 -27.68
CA MET A 139 5.33 -4.36 -26.79
C MET A 139 6.07 -3.96 -25.50
N ARG A 140 6.94 -2.96 -25.58
CA ARG A 140 7.55 -2.26 -24.45
C ARG A 140 7.43 -0.76 -24.72
N GLU A 141 6.82 -0.02 -23.81
CA GLU A 141 6.73 1.44 -23.93
C GLU A 141 8.08 2.14 -23.67
N PHE A 142 8.99 1.50 -22.95
CA PHE A 142 10.32 2.04 -22.70
C PHE A 142 11.36 1.02 -23.18
N ASP A 143 11.74 1.14 -24.46
CA ASP A 143 12.79 0.33 -25.08
C ASP A 143 14.14 1.04 -25.04
N ASP A 144 14.16 2.33 -25.43
CA ASP A 144 15.38 3.13 -25.49
C ASP A 144 15.36 4.38 -24.59
N LYS A 145 16.48 5.11 -24.58
CA LYS A 145 16.67 6.27 -23.70
C LYS A 145 15.77 7.45 -24.05
N SER A 146 15.34 7.59 -25.30
CA SER A 146 14.48 8.66 -25.79
C SER A 146 13.01 8.49 -25.41
N ASP A 147 12.53 7.26 -25.17
CA ASP A 147 11.17 7.00 -24.67
C ASP A 147 10.87 7.74 -23.35
N ARG A 148 11.90 8.05 -22.57
CA ARG A 148 11.80 8.86 -21.35
C ARG A 148 11.22 10.25 -21.60
N ASP A 149 11.34 10.78 -22.81
CA ASP A 149 10.84 12.11 -23.18
C ASP A 149 9.31 12.23 -23.09
N LYS A 150 8.57 11.12 -23.17
CA LYS A 150 7.09 11.14 -23.14
C LYS A 150 6.45 11.25 -21.76
N MET A 151 7.20 11.11 -20.66
CA MET A 151 6.61 11.02 -19.31
C MET A 151 5.76 12.25 -18.92
N ILE A 152 6.25 13.46 -19.17
CA ILE A 152 5.49 14.69 -18.88
C ILE A 152 4.24 14.77 -19.76
N GLU A 153 4.38 14.50 -21.05
CA GLU A 153 3.25 14.61 -22.00
C GLU A 153 2.18 13.54 -21.73
N PHE A 154 2.58 12.31 -21.39
CA PHE A 154 1.68 11.27 -20.90
C PHE A 154 0.88 11.73 -19.69
N VAL A 155 1.51 12.38 -18.70
CA VAL A 155 0.79 12.91 -17.54
C VAL A 155 -0.12 14.09 -17.92
N ARG A 156 0.34 15.01 -18.77
CA ARG A 156 -0.48 16.16 -19.22
C ARG A 156 -1.73 15.74 -19.99
N GLN A 157 -1.61 14.73 -20.86
CA GLN A 157 -2.71 14.23 -21.69
C GLN A 157 -3.81 13.54 -20.87
N HIS A 158 -3.44 12.83 -19.81
CA HIS A 158 -4.37 12.01 -19.02
C HIS A 158 -4.78 12.66 -17.69
N ARG A 159 -4.15 13.76 -17.26
CA ARG A 159 -4.51 14.50 -16.05
C ARG A 159 -5.79 15.31 -16.23
N VAL A 160 -6.73 15.12 -15.31
CA VAL A 160 -7.95 15.90 -15.20
C VAL A 160 -7.91 16.72 -13.91
N GLU A 161 -8.13 18.04 -14.03
CA GLU A 161 -8.27 18.97 -12.90
C GLU A 161 -9.65 18.80 -12.25
N LEU A 162 -9.67 18.47 -10.95
CA LEU A 162 -10.88 18.38 -10.12
C LEU A 162 -11.09 19.64 -9.28
N SER A 163 -10.00 20.31 -8.89
CA SER A 163 -10.02 21.59 -8.18
C SER A 163 -8.72 22.36 -8.42
N LYS A 164 -8.81 23.69 -8.39
CA LYS A 164 -7.67 24.65 -8.39
C LYS A 164 -7.14 24.96 -7.00
N GLU A 165 -7.57 24.17 -6.01
CA GLU A 165 -7.17 24.28 -4.62
C GLU A 165 -6.72 22.90 -4.13
N ARG A 166 -5.68 22.88 -3.29
CA ARG A 166 -5.25 21.69 -2.55
C ARG A 166 -6.43 21.08 -1.78
N LEU A 167 -6.48 19.75 -1.67
CA LEU A 167 -7.50 19.05 -0.88
C LEU A 167 -7.56 19.58 0.57
N ASP A 168 -8.71 20.13 0.97
CA ASP A 168 -8.90 20.60 2.35
C ASP A 168 -9.16 19.42 3.30
N LEU A 169 -8.14 19.04 4.07
CA LEU A 169 -8.23 18.00 5.10
C LEU A 169 -8.26 18.63 6.51
N PRO A 170 -9.42 18.59 7.22
CA PRO A 170 -9.57 19.16 8.55
C PRO A 170 -8.54 18.63 9.55
N ARG A 171 -7.85 19.55 10.24
CA ARG A 171 -6.72 19.23 11.14
C ARG A 171 -7.18 18.81 12.54
N ASN A 172 -7.94 17.72 12.62
CA ASN A 172 -8.44 17.15 13.86
C ASN A 172 -8.36 15.61 13.87
N THR A 173 -8.45 15.01 15.07
CA THR A 173 -8.34 13.56 15.27
C THR A 173 -9.49 12.74 14.71
N THR A 174 -10.58 13.37 14.27
CA THR A 174 -11.71 12.70 13.62
C THR A 174 -11.43 12.44 12.14
N ALA A 175 -10.75 13.38 11.47
CA ALA A 175 -10.36 13.25 10.06
C ALA A 175 -8.96 12.63 9.86
N ILE A 176 -8.02 12.87 10.78
CA ILE A 176 -6.61 12.47 10.63
C ILE A 176 -6.12 11.77 11.90
N MET A 177 -5.58 10.55 11.76
CA MET A 177 -4.96 9.83 12.87
C MET A 177 -3.83 10.66 13.51
N SER A 178 -3.76 10.68 14.84
CA SER A 178 -2.96 11.65 15.61
C SER A 178 -1.48 11.72 15.23
N PHE A 179 -0.88 10.61 14.78
CA PHE A 179 0.51 10.51 14.34
C PHE A 179 0.81 11.09 12.95
N ASN A 180 -0.22 11.46 12.18
CA ASN A 180 -0.14 12.10 10.86
C ASN A 180 -0.59 13.58 10.86
N LEU A 181 -1.25 14.05 11.93
CA LEU A 181 -1.84 15.41 12.02
C LEU A 181 -0.88 16.55 11.63
N TRP A 182 0.40 16.39 11.94
CA TRP A 182 1.44 17.39 11.82
C TRP A 182 2.07 17.48 10.40
N ASN A 183 1.89 16.48 9.54
CA ASN A 183 2.62 16.38 8.26
C ASN A 183 1.88 15.83 7.04
N VAL A 184 0.70 15.23 7.18
CA VAL A 184 -0.06 14.76 5.99
C VAL A 184 -0.53 15.95 5.15
N ASN A 185 -0.46 15.89 3.81
CA ASN A 185 -1.00 16.93 2.92
C ASN A 185 -0.72 18.38 3.42
N MET A 186 0.55 18.74 3.55
CA MET A 186 1.00 20.09 3.93
C MET A 186 1.45 20.84 2.66
N PRO A 187 1.54 22.19 2.69
CA PRO A 187 2.16 22.93 1.60
C PRO A 187 3.56 22.38 1.26
N GLY A 188 3.94 22.39 -0.02
CA GLY A 188 5.19 21.80 -0.49
C GLY A 188 5.23 20.26 -0.51
N SER A 189 4.09 19.59 -0.43
CA SER A 189 4.00 18.12 -0.55
C SER A 189 2.96 17.67 -1.56
N THR A 190 3.21 16.54 -2.22
CA THR A 190 2.25 15.90 -3.12
C THR A 190 1.72 14.63 -2.45
N LEU A 191 0.42 14.61 -2.18
CA LEU A 191 -0.28 13.44 -1.62
C LEU A 191 -0.88 12.64 -2.77
N PHE A 192 -0.41 11.40 -2.93
CA PHE A 192 -0.95 10.42 -3.85
C PHE A 192 -2.04 9.60 -3.16
N MET A 193 -3.11 9.30 -3.90
CA MET A 193 -4.32 8.65 -3.43
C MET A 193 -4.78 7.69 -4.52
N PRO A 194 -4.20 6.48 -4.62
CA PRO A 194 -4.79 5.44 -5.45
C PRO A 194 -6.22 5.13 -4.95
N VAL A 195 -7.20 5.17 -5.85
CA VAL A 195 -8.61 4.89 -5.57
C VAL A 195 -9.07 3.77 -6.49
N THR A 196 -9.55 2.68 -5.88
CA THR A 196 -9.88 1.43 -6.58
C THR A 196 -11.38 1.31 -6.80
N ASP A 197 -11.80 1.22 -8.06
CA ASP A 197 -13.13 0.77 -8.45
C ASP A 197 -13.17 -0.77 -8.41
N LEU A 198 -13.77 -1.32 -7.36
CA LEU A 198 -13.91 -2.77 -7.20
C LEU A 198 -14.96 -3.39 -8.11
N THR A 199 -15.84 -2.61 -8.75
CA THR A 199 -17.07 -3.14 -9.37
C THR A 199 -16.81 -3.88 -10.67
N GLU A 200 -15.84 -3.42 -11.44
CA GLU A 200 -15.39 -4.03 -12.70
C GLU A 200 -14.79 -5.42 -12.45
N GLU A 201 -13.82 -5.53 -11.55
CA GLU A 201 -13.25 -6.84 -11.16
C GLU A 201 -14.26 -7.70 -10.40
N PHE A 202 -15.23 -7.13 -9.69
CA PHE A 202 -16.31 -7.91 -9.07
C PHE A 202 -17.20 -8.59 -10.11
N ILE A 203 -17.56 -7.88 -11.18
CA ILE A 203 -18.33 -8.45 -12.31
C ILE A 203 -17.47 -9.49 -13.04
N ASN A 204 -16.21 -9.18 -13.34
CA ASN A 204 -15.28 -10.09 -13.99
C ASN A 204 -15.08 -11.38 -13.17
N ALA A 205 -14.85 -11.25 -11.87
CA ALA A 205 -14.67 -12.38 -10.98
C ALA A 205 -15.95 -13.21 -10.78
N ILE A 206 -17.16 -12.64 -10.91
CA ILE A 206 -18.40 -13.45 -10.97
C ILE A 206 -18.38 -14.34 -12.21
N MET A 207 -17.98 -13.81 -13.37
CA MET A 207 -17.85 -14.60 -14.60
C MET A 207 -16.76 -15.66 -14.46
N LEU A 208 -15.58 -15.31 -13.93
CA LEU A 208 -14.49 -16.24 -13.65
C LEU A 208 -14.91 -17.36 -12.69
N MET A 209 -15.59 -17.03 -11.59
CA MET A 209 -16.05 -18.05 -10.64
C MET A 209 -17.09 -18.98 -11.28
N ALA A 210 -18.02 -18.45 -12.09
CA ALA A 210 -18.95 -19.27 -12.88
C ALA A 210 -18.20 -20.15 -13.90
N ASP A 211 -17.16 -19.62 -14.54
CA ASP A 211 -16.30 -20.37 -15.44
C ASP A 211 -15.56 -21.52 -14.73
N LEU A 212 -15.21 -21.33 -13.45
CA LEU A 212 -14.65 -22.36 -12.56
C LEU A 212 -15.72 -23.25 -11.87
N GLY A 213 -16.98 -23.19 -12.31
CA GLY A 213 -18.08 -24.01 -11.81
C GLY A 213 -18.72 -23.53 -10.51
N ALA A 214 -18.30 -22.38 -9.98
CA ALA A 214 -18.80 -21.82 -8.72
C ALA A 214 -19.96 -20.84 -8.91
N TYR A 215 -20.78 -20.67 -7.88
CA TYR A 215 -21.93 -19.74 -7.90
C TYR A 215 -22.17 -19.10 -6.54
N LEU A 216 -22.64 -17.85 -6.53
CA LEU A 216 -22.85 -17.10 -5.29
C LEU A 216 -24.12 -17.54 -4.55
N VAL A 217 -24.00 -17.65 -3.21
CA VAL A 217 -25.11 -17.86 -2.27
C VAL A 217 -25.09 -16.79 -1.18
N ASP A 218 -26.27 -16.32 -0.77
CA ASP A 218 -26.43 -15.35 0.31
C ASP A 218 -26.31 -16.07 1.66
N ASP A 219 -25.10 -16.07 2.22
CA ASP A 219 -24.78 -16.71 3.49
C ASP A 219 -25.37 -16.00 4.72
N LEU A 220 -25.85 -14.75 4.57
CA LEU A 220 -26.48 -13.99 5.64
C LEU A 220 -28.01 -14.21 5.69
N HIS A 221 -28.63 -14.60 4.57
CA HIS A 221 -30.08 -14.85 4.46
C HIS A 221 -30.41 -16.32 4.16
N GLY A 222 -29.77 -17.24 4.87
CA GLY A 222 -30.13 -18.67 4.87
C GLY A 222 -29.47 -19.51 3.77
N TYR A 223 -28.34 -19.05 3.22
CA TYR A 223 -27.51 -19.77 2.25
C TYR A 223 -28.23 -20.04 0.92
N VAL A 224 -29.10 -19.11 0.51
CA VAL A 224 -29.93 -19.22 -0.71
C VAL A 224 -29.14 -18.79 -1.95
N PRO A 225 -29.35 -19.40 -3.13
CA PRO A 225 -28.67 -18.99 -4.36
C PRO A 225 -29.00 -17.55 -4.78
N CYS A 226 -28.01 -16.79 -5.22
CA CYS A 226 -28.17 -15.40 -5.67
C CYS A 226 -28.74 -15.32 -7.11
N GLY A 227 -29.97 -15.81 -7.33
CA GLY A 227 -30.68 -15.73 -8.63
C GLY A 227 -30.09 -16.61 -9.75
N ASN A 228 -29.24 -17.57 -9.39
CA ASN A 228 -28.52 -18.45 -10.31
C ASN A 228 -29.05 -19.90 -10.32
N GLU A 229 -30.21 -20.17 -9.70
CA GLU A 229 -30.80 -21.51 -9.51
C GLU A 229 -31.00 -22.28 -10.82
N ARG A 230 -31.27 -21.57 -11.93
CA ARG A 230 -31.43 -22.20 -13.25
C ARG A 230 -30.12 -22.78 -13.78
N TRP A 231 -28.98 -22.16 -13.46
CA TRP A 231 -27.66 -22.56 -13.92
C TRP A 231 -27.12 -23.73 -13.08
N VAL A 232 -27.44 -23.73 -11.78
CA VAL A 232 -27.23 -24.89 -10.90
C VAL A 232 -28.06 -26.10 -11.38
N LYS A 233 -29.34 -25.90 -11.71
CA LYS A 233 -30.22 -26.97 -12.25
C LYS A 233 -29.78 -27.49 -13.62
N ASP A 234 -29.16 -26.65 -14.45
CA ASP A 234 -28.57 -27.07 -15.71
C ASP A 234 -27.24 -27.85 -15.51
N GLY A 235 -26.60 -27.74 -14.35
CA GLY A 235 -25.28 -28.32 -14.09
C GLY A 235 -24.14 -27.54 -14.77
N HIS A 236 -24.39 -26.27 -15.11
CA HIS A 236 -23.35 -25.36 -15.60
C HIS A 236 -22.40 -24.95 -14.47
N VAL A 237 -22.93 -24.87 -13.24
CA VAL A 237 -22.22 -24.56 -11.98
C VAL A 237 -22.74 -25.51 -10.88
N ASP A 238 -21.88 -25.91 -9.95
CA ASP A 238 -22.22 -26.84 -8.86
C ASP A 238 -21.55 -26.53 -7.51
N ASN A 239 -20.59 -25.59 -7.47
CA ASN A 239 -19.83 -25.24 -6.26
C ASN A 239 -20.35 -23.95 -5.58
N PRO A 240 -21.07 -24.00 -4.45
CA PRO A 240 -21.58 -22.81 -3.78
C PRO A 240 -20.46 -22.00 -3.10
N MET A 241 -20.47 -20.68 -3.32
CA MET A 241 -19.55 -19.72 -2.70
C MET A 241 -20.32 -18.64 -1.92
N PRO A 242 -20.04 -18.45 -0.61
CA PRO A 242 -20.66 -17.37 0.19
C PRO A 242 -20.41 -15.99 -0.41
N LEU A 243 -21.46 -15.19 -0.58
CA LEU A 243 -21.38 -13.82 -1.08
C LEU A 243 -20.47 -12.96 -0.19
N SER A 244 -20.60 -13.06 1.13
CA SER A 244 -19.80 -12.26 2.07
C SER A 244 -18.31 -12.62 2.07
N TYR A 245 -17.97 -13.84 1.63
CA TYR A 245 -16.59 -14.29 1.40
C TYR A 245 -16.05 -13.73 0.08
N PHE A 246 -16.84 -13.85 -0.99
CA PHE A 246 -16.49 -13.37 -2.32
C PHE A 246 -16.23 -11.85 -2.33
N GLU A 247 -17.14 -11.04 -1.76
CA GLU A 247 -16.99 -9.58 -1.65
C GLU A 247 -15.69 -9.16 -0.97
N ARG A 248 -15.36 -9.81 0.16
CA ARG A 248 -14.08 -9.55 0.87
C ARG A 248 -12.88 -9.98 0.06
N GLY A 249 -12.98 -11.10 -0.67
CA GLY A 249 -11.94 -11.59 -1.56
C GLY A 249 -11.60 -10.57 -2.65
N ILE A 250 -12.61 -10.06 -3.37
CA ILE A 250 -12.42 -9.07 -4.43
C ILE A 250 -11.93 -7.74 -3.88
N MET A 251 -12.57 -7.19 -2.84
CA MET A 251 -12.11 -5.97 -2.17
C MET A 251 -10.63 -6.04 -1.79
N THR A 252 -10.17 -7.20 -1.31
CA THR A 252 -8.79 -7.35 -0.87
C THR A 252 -7.83 -7.60 -2.04
N ALA A 253 -8.26 -8.28 -3.11
CA ALA A 253 -7.47 -8.50 -4.32
C ALA A 253 -7.21 -7.17 -5.07
N THR A 254 -8.21 -6.31 -5.19
CA THR A 254 -8.07 -5.00 -5.83
C THR A 254 -7.39 -3.97 -4.92
N SER A 255 -7.48 -4.10 -3.58
CA SER A 255 -6.68 -3.28 -2.64
C SER A 255 -5.16 -3.47 -2.75
N VAL A 256 -4.67 -4.47 -3.49
CA VAL A 256 -3.23 -4.69 -3.75
C VAL A 256 -2.67 -3.66 -4.72
N GLU A 257 -3.49 -3.23 -5.69
CA GLU A 257 -3.12 -2.34 -6.78
C GLU A 257 -2.53 -1.03 -6.26
N ALA A 258 -3.26 -0.36 -5.36
CA ALA A 258 -2.81 0.79 -4.58
C ALA A 258 -1.42 0.54 -3.95
N GLY A 259 -1.24 -0.62 -3.32
CA GLY A 259 0.01 -1.00 -2.66
C GLY A 259 1.20 -1.15 -3.60
N PHE A 260 0.99 -1.57 -4.85
CA PHE A 260 2.05 -1.59 -5.87
C PHE A 260 2.35 -0.20 -6.41
N ILE A 261 1.33 0.60 -6.74
CA ILE A 261 1.46 1.99 -7.19
C ILE A 261 2.32 2.78 -6.18
N ASP A 262 1.94 2.69 -4.90
CA ASP A 262 2.64 3.28 -3.77
C ASP A 262 4.08 2.79 -3.59
N HIS A 263 4.31 1.49 -3.81
CA HIS A 263 5.64 0.90 -3.65
C HIS A 263 6.58 1.39 -4.73
N ASN A 264 6.12 1.43 -5.98
CA ASN A 264 6.88 1.97 -7.10
C ASN A 264 7.22 3.45 -6.89
N ILE A 265 6.23 4.25 -6.47
CA ILE A 265 6.44 5.66 -6.08
C ILE A 265 7.53 5.76 -5.01
N MET A 266 7.49 4.95 -3.95
CA MET A 266 8.51 4.98 -2.89
C MET A 266 9.91 4.51 -3.31
N LEU A 267 10.02 3.61 -4.30
CA LEU A 267 11.30 3.22 -4.88
C LEU A 267 11.86 4.35 -5.76
N ALA A 268 11.03 4.96 -6.61
CA ALA A 268 11.38 6.14 -7.40
C ALA A 268 11.85 7.30 -6.52
N CYS A 269 11.20 7.52 -5.36
CA CYS A 269 11.66 8.49 -4.36
C CYS A 269 13.10 8.23 -3.88
N GLN A 270 13.55 6.98 -3.76
CA GLN A 270 14.94 6.69 -3.36
C GLN A 270 15.95 7.11 -4.43
N ALA A 271 15.61 6.84 -5.69
CA ALA A 271 16.43 7.19 -6.85
C ALA A 271 16.51 8.71 -7.02
N MET A 272 15.39 9.41 -6.93
CA MET A 272 15.30 10.87 -7.10
C MET A 272 15.85 11.63 -5.89
N GLY A 273 15.73 11.09 -4.67
CA GLY A 273 16.18 11.71 -3.43
C GLY A 273 15.07 12.30 -2.55
N LEU A 274 13.81 11.91 -2.79
CA LEU A 274 12.62 12.40 -2.11
C LEU A 274 12.27 11.60 -0.84
N GLY A 275 11.62 12.26 0.11
CA GLY A 275 11.01 11.64 1.29
C GLY A 275 9.59 11.11 1.01
N GLY A 276 9.11 10.16 1.82
CA GLY A 276 7.76 9.59 1.70
C GLY A 276 7.49 8.37 2.59
N TRP A 277 6.26 7.81 2.58
CA TRP A 277 5.89 6.55 3.28
C TRP A 277 4.58 5.88 2.79
N ILE A 278 4.49 4.53 2.93
CA ILE A 278 3.34 3.65 2.56
C ILE A 278 2.60 3.08 3.80
N PHE A 279 1.38 2.58 3.59
CA PHE A 279 0.53 1.78 4.48
C PHE A 279 -0.34 0.73 3.66
N GLY A 280 0.15 -0.52 3.31
CA GLY A 280 -0.11 -1.52 2.14
C GLY A 280 -0.91 -2.92 2.25
N GLY A 281 -1.41 -3.62 1.16
CA GLY A 281 -2.43 -4.77 1.17
C GLY A 281 -2.49 -6.03 0.18
N VAL A 282 -3.13 -7.22 0.53
CA VAL A 282 -3.46 -8.56 -0.21
C VAL A 282 -4.37 -9.62 0.57
N THR A 283 -5.07 -10.62 -0.07
CA THR A 283 -5.99 -11.70 0.48
C THR A 283 -5.36 -12.86 1.28
N SER A 284 -5.67 -12.92 2.59
CA SER A 284 -5.03 -13.80 3.60
C SER A 284 -5.25 -15.33 3.49
N LEU A 285 -6.50 -15.81 3.35
CA LEU A 285 -6.87 -17.21 3.68
C LEU A 285 -6.07 -18.26 2.88
N VAL A 286 -6.03 -18.15 1.55
CA VAL A 286 -5.32 -19.12 0.70
C VAL A 286 -3.80 -18.90 0.78
N ALA A 287 -3.33 -17.67 0.60
CA ALA A 287 -1.91 -17.34 0.59
C ALA A 287 -1.19 -17.76 1.88
N MET A 288 -1.85 -17.68 3.03
CA MET A 288 -1.26 -18.03 4.32
C MET A 288 -1.36 -19.53 4.65
N GLY A 289 -2.12 -20.32 3.88
CA GLY A 289 -2.19 -21.79 3.99
C GLY A 289 -3.43 -22.35 4.69
N GLY A 290 -4.52 -21.58 4.78
CA GLY A 290 -5.76 -21.98 5.46
C GLY A 290 -6.73 -22.80 4.60
N THR A 291 -6.27 -23.31 3.46
CA THR A 291 -7.06 -24.18 2.57
C THR A 291 -6.19 -25.32 2.03
N PRO A 292 -6.76 -26.46 1.59
CA PRO A 292 -5.99 -27.54 0.98
C PRO A 292 -5.36 -27.20 -0.38
N LEU A 293 -5.70 -26.06 -0.99
CA LEU A 293 -5.37 -25.71 -2.38
C LEU A 293 -3.87 -25.46 -2.60
N CYS A 294 -3.17 -24.98 -1.58
CA CYS A 294 -1.71 -24.87 -1.58
C CYS A 294 -1.18 -24.92 -0.14
N ARG A 295 0.13 -25.15 0.02
CA ARG A 295 0.77 -25.13 1.34
C ARG A 295 0.75 -23.74 2.02
N GLY A 296 0.58 -22.69 1.21
CA GLY A 296 0.67 -21.29 1.63
C GLY A 296 1.97 -20.95 2.37
N LEU A 297 1.92 -19.88 3.15
CA LEU A 297 3.01 -19.42 4.02
C LEU A 297 3.16 -20.24 5.31
N GLY A 298 2.35 -21.28 5.52
CA GLY A 298 2.44 -22.18 6.69
C GLY A 298 1.90 -21.59 7.99
N PHE A 299 0.89 -20.72 7.92
CA PHE A 299 0.21 -20.23 9.12
C PHE A 299 -0.68 -21.32 9.73
N HIS A 300 -0.74 -21.34 11.06
CA HIS A 300 -1.75 -21.98 11.86
C HIS A 300 -3.07 -21.19 11.70
N PHE A 301 -4.14 -21.90 11.35
CA PHE A 301 -5.50 -21.39 11.28
C PHE A 301 -6.36 -22.03 12.37
N GLU A 302 -7.27 -21.25 12.95
CA GLU A 302 -8.13 -21.71 14.03
C GLU A 302 -9.56 -21.18 13.83
N GLY A 303 -10.58 -22.01 14.03
CA GLY A 303 -11.98 -21.57 14.13
C GLY A 303 -12.30 -21.06 15.54
N SER A 304 -13.48 -20.46 15.74
CA SER A 304 -13.91 -20.11 17.10
C SER A 304 -14.38 -21.37 17.86
N PRO A 305 -13.93 -21.58 19.12
CA PRO A 305 -14.47 -22.65 19.97
C PRO A 305 -15.92 -22.39 20.42
N PHE A 306 -16.47 -21.19 20.15
CA PHE A 306 -17.83 -20.80 20.51
C PHE A 306 -18.78 -20.68 19.32
N ASP A 307 -18.25 -20.67 18.08
CA ASP A 307 -19.03 -20.73 16.84
C ASP A 307 -18.36 -21.71 15.84
N PRO A 308 -18.86 -22.95 15.73
CA PRO A 308 -18.28 -23.97 14.86
C PRO A 308 -18.51 -23.70 13.36
N ASN A 309 -19.35 -22.72 12.99
CA ASN A 309 -19.58 -22.33 11.61
C ASN A 309 -18.66 -21.20 11.15
N GLN A 310 -17.87 -20.61 12.06
CA GLN A 310 -16.96 -19.53 11.71
C GLN A 310 -15.79 -20.06 10.86
N VAL A 311 -15.59 -19.43 9.70
CA VAL A 311 -14.44 -19.68 8.82
C VAL A 311 -13.13 -19.52 9.62
N PRO A 312 -12.22 -20.51 9.61
CA PRO A 312 -10.95 -20.41 10.33
C PRO A 312 -10.13 -19.19 9.89
N HIS A 313 -9.60 -18.45 10.87
CA HIS A 313 -8.75 -17.27 10.64
C HIS A 313 -7.27 -17.61 10.94
N PRO A 314 -6.29 -16.95 10.28
CA PRO A 314 -4.88 -17.18 10.56
C PRO A 314 -4.48 -16.55 11.89
N ILE A 315 -3.83 -17.31 12.76
CA ILE A 315 -3.37 -16.83 14.08
C ILE A 315 -1.86 -16.60 14.14
N GLY A 316 -1.05 -17.25 13.31
CA GLY A 316 0.41 -17.07 13.29
C GLY A 316 1.15 -18.22 12.61
N ILE A 317 2.47 -18.18 12.59
CA ILE A 317 3.33 -19.34 12.27
C ILE A 317 4.01 -19.75 13.58
N ASP A 318 3.75 -20.97 14.04
CA ASP A 318 4.20 -21.47 15.35
C ASP A 318 5.74 -21.35 15.51
N GLY A 319 6.18 -20.75 16.61
CA GLY A 319 7.58 -20.50 16.92
C GLY A 319 8.28 -19.43 16.08
N LEU A 320 7.61 -18.82 15.09
CA LEU A 320 8.21 -17.89 14.13
C LEU A 320 7.51 -16.52 14.07
N PHE A 321 6.18 -16.49 13.92
CA PHE A 321 5.41 -15.27 13.70
C PHE A 321 4.02 -15.36 14.33
N GLU A 322 3.97 -15.22 15.64
CA GLU A 322 2.81 -15.50 16.48
C GLU A 322 2.00 -14.23 16.79
N SER A 323 0.66 -14.30 16.76
CA SER A 323 -0.20 -13.18 17.19
C SER A 323 -0.26 -13.05 18.71
N TYR A 324 -0.60 -11.85 19.18
CA TYR A 324 -0.75 -11.54 20.61
C TYR A 324 -2.12 -11.97 21.15
N ARG A 325 -2.37 -13.28 21.14
CA ARG A 325 -3.57 -13.95 21.69
C ARG A 325 -3.25 -15.41 22.07
N PRO A 326 -4.13 -16.15 22.76
CA PRO A 326 -4.03 -17.61 22.87
C PRO A 326 -3.98 -18.30 21.50
N PRO A 327 -3.40 -19.49 21.35
CA PRO A 327 -2.65 -20.24 22.36
C PRO A 327 -1.23 -19.69 22.62
N TYR A 328 -0.70 -18.82 21.75
CA TYR A 328 0.66 -18.26 21.86
C TYR A 328 0.93 -17.49 23.16
N PHE A 329 -0.12 -16.94 23.77
CA PHE A 329 -0.12 -16.44 25.14
C PHE A 329 -1.21 -17.13 25.96
N PRO A 330 -0.98 -17.46 27.24
CA PRO A 330 -1.93 -18.26 28.03
C PRO A 330 -3.31 -17.59 28.25
N ASN A 331 -3.41 -16.27 28.03
CA ASN A 331 -4.63 -15.48 28.00
C ASN A 331 -4.34 -14.10 27.39
N MET A 332 -5.40 -13.31 27.11
CA MET A 332 -5.24 -11.96 26.57
C MET A 332 -4.54 -10.98 27.53
N ALA A 333 -4.65 -11.17 28.86
CA ALA A 333 -3.91 -10.33 29.80
C ALA A 333 -2.38 -10.53 29.69
N ALA A 334 -1.93 -11.78 29.55
CA ALA A 334 -0.53 -12.11 29.29
C ALA A 334 -0.04 -11.60 27.92
N ALA A 335 -0.89 -11.61 26.90
CA ALA A 335 -0.58 -11.01 25.61
C ALA A 335 -0.39 -9.48 25.70
N VAL A 336 -1.27 -8.77 26.42
CA VAL A 336 -1.13 -7.34 26.73
C VAL A 336 0.16 -7.07 27.52
N ASP A 337 0.45 -7.87 28.54
CA ASP A 337 1.69 -7.75 29.33
C ASP A 337 2.95 -7.97 28.47
N ALA A 338 2.92 -8.87 27.50
CA ALA A 338 4.02 -9.07 26.56
C ALA A 338 4.23 -7.87 25.62
N VAL A 339 3.16 -7.19 25.17
CA VAL A 339 3.26 -5.93 24.41
C VAL A 339 3.82 -4.80 25.28
N VAL A 340 3.39 -4.69 26.54
CA VAL A 340 3.92 -3.73 27.52
C VAL A 340 5.41 -4.01 27.78
N ALA A 341 5.81 -5.27 27.98
CA ALA A 341 7.21 -5.66 28.17
C ALA A 341 8.08 -5.41 26.93
N LYS A 342 7.54 -5.57 25.71
CA LYS A 342 8.23 -5.23 24.46
C LYS A 342 8.54 -3.73 24.36
N LYS A 343 7.72 -2.88 24.98
CA LYS A 343 7.94 -1.43 25.11
C LYS A 343 8.88 -1.10 26.29
N PHE A 344 8.57 -1.52 27.50
CA PHE A 344 9.16 -0.99 28.75
C PHE A 344 9.95 -2.01 29.59
N GLY A 345 9.89 -3.31 29.29
CA GLY A 345 10.58 -4.37 30.03
C GLY A 345 12.12 -4.31 29.89
N PRO A 346 12.87 -5.26 30.46
CA PRO A 346 14.35 -5.24 30.45
C PRO A 346 14.98 -5.18 29.05
N LYS A 347 14.35 -5.82 28.04
CA LYS A 347 14.72 -5.74 26.62
C LYS A 347 13.79 -4.80 25.82
N GLY A 348 13.05 -3.93 26.50
CA GLY A 348 12.06 -3.03 25.93
C GLY A 348 12.69 -1.94 25.07
N THR A 349 12.01 -1.53 24.00
CA THR A 349 12.48 -0.45 23.11
C THR A 349 12.71 0.87 23.84
N PHE A 350 11.88 1.17 24.84
CA PHE A 350 11.97 2.39 25.63
C PHE A 350 12.78 2.25 26.93
N ASN A 351 13.37 1.07 27.20
CA ASN A 351 14.21 0.88 28.38
C ASN A 351 15.61 1.50 28.15
N PRO A 352 16.05 2.47 28.98
CA PRO A 352 17.37 3.10 28.84
C PRO A 352 18.52 2.11 28.88
N SER A 353 18.39 1.01 29.63
CA SER A 353 19.41 -0.03 29.81
C SER A 353 19.35 -1.15 28.75
N SER A 354 18.39 -1.13 27.82
CA SER A 354 18.34 -2.11 26.73
C SER A 354 19.49 -1.89 25.73
N SER A 355 20.04 -2.99 25.22
CA SER A 355 21.04 -3.00 24.14
C SER A 355 20.46 -2.71 22.73
N LYS A 356 19.15 -2.51 22.60
CA LYS A 356 18.51 -2.22 21.31
C LYS A 356 19.02 -0.88 20.73
N PRO A 357 19.45 -0.85 19.45
CA PRO A 357 19.82 0.40 18.81
C PRO A 357 18.62 1.35 18.75
N ALA A 358 18.89 2.64 18.96
CA ALA A 358 17.95 3.72 18.71
C ALA A 358 18.63 4.76 17.81
N PRO A 359 17.90 5.49 16.96
CA PRO A 359 18.49 6.46 16.04
C PRO A 359 19.15 7.66 16.74
N TYR A 360 18.67 7.98 17.95
CA TYR A 360 19.02 9.18 18.70
C TYR A 360 20.48 9.22 19.17
N LEU A 361 21.10 10.40 19.05
CA LEU A 361 22.46 10.66 19.53
C LEU A 361 22.57 10.43 21.06
N ASN A 362 21.67 11.04 21.84
CA ASN A 362 21.63 10.92 23.31
C ASN A 362 20.53 9.94 23.78
N ARG A 363 20.61 8.67 23.32
CA ARG A 363 19.61 7.62 23.60
C ARG A 363 19.19 7.52 25.07
N GLY A 364 20.14 7.62 26.01
CA GLY A 364 19.86 7.47 27.45
C GLY A 364 18.96 8.57 28.00
N ASP A 365 19.20 9.83 27.62
CA ASP A 365 18.42 10.98 28.07
C ASP A 365 17.04 11.04 27.41
N PHE A 366 16.98 10.72 26.11
CA PHE A 366 15.72 10.60 25.37
C PHE A 366 14.80 9.58 26.05
N LEU A 367 15.30 8.37 26.33
CA LEU A 367 14.48 7.29 26.88
C LEU A 367 14.04 7.53 28.32
N ARG A 368 14.82 8.25 29.13
CA ARG A 368 14.42 8.67 30.49
C ARG A 368 13.23 9.64 30.51
N GLN A 369 12.95 10.32 29.41
CA GLN A 369 11.88 11.32 29.31
C GLN A 369 10.57 10.73 28.72
N VAL A 370 10.57 9.46 28.30
CA VAL A 370 9.36 8.80 27.79
C VAL A 370 8.50 8.31 28.97
N PRO A 371 7.30 8.85 29.19
CA PRO A 371 6.43 8.38 30.27
C PRO A 371 5.95 6.94 30.00
N HIS A 372 5.87 6.14 31.06
CA HIS A 372 5.26 4.82 30.98
C HIS A 372 3.74 4.92 30.78
N THR A 373 3.14 3.93 30.11
CA THR A 373 1.68 3.81 30.04
C THR A 373 1.12 3.59 31.46
N PRO A 374 0.11 4.37 31.91
CA PRO A 374 -0.44 4.23 33.26
C PRO A 374 -1.08 2.86 33.50
N GLU A 375 -0.95 2.33 34.72
CA GLU A 375 -1.47 1.00 35.08
C GLU A 375 -2.98 0.87 34.85
N LYS A 376 -3.76 1.91 35.14
CA LYS A 376 -5.22 1.93 34.88
C LYS A 376 -5.56 1.79 33.38
N THR A 377 -4.71 2.33 32.50
CA THR A 377 -4.87 2.17 31.04
C THR A 377 -4.52 0.76 30.60
N ILE A 378 -3.51 0.13 31.22
CA ILE A 378 -3.15 -1.27 30.98
C ILE A 378 -4.29 -2.19 31.43
N GLN A 379 -4.87 -1.97 32.61
CA GLN A 379 -5.99 -2.77 33.11
C GLN A 379 -7.23 -2.67 32.21
N LEU A 380 -7.64 -1.45 31.80
CA LEU A 380 -8.75 -1.25 30.86
C LEU A 380 -8.54 -2.01 29.54
N CYS A 381 -7.29 -2.02 29.04
CA CYS A 381 -6.92 -2.79 27.85
C CYS A 381 -7.09 -4.30 28.07
N LYS A 382 -6.62 -4.83 29.21
CA LYS A 382 -6.80 -6.24 29.60
C LYS A 382 -8.28 -6.61 29.67
N ASP A 383 -9.09 -5.81 30.35
CA ASP A 383 -10.53 -6.05 30.52
C ASP A 383 -11.25 -6.12 29.17
N THR A 384 -10.96 -5.17 28.27
CA THR A 384 -11.52 -5.11 26.91
C THR A 384 -11.10 -6.31 26.06
N CYS A 385 -9.81 -6.67 26.07
CA CYS A 385 -9.30 -7.81 25.30
C CYS A 385 -9.84 -9.14 25.82
N ASN A 386 -9.94 -9.30 27.15
CA ASN A 386 -10.55 -10.48 27.77
C ASN A 386 -12.04 -10.59 27.40
N TYR A 387 -12.81 -9.49 27.43
CA TYR A 387 -14.22 -9.50 27.03
C TYR A 387 -14.40 -9.97 25.58
N ILE A 388 -13.63 -9.43 24.63
CA ILE A 388 -13.67 -9.85 23.23
C ILE A 388 -13.38 -11.35 23.10
N TRP A 389 -12.30 -11.81 23.73
CA TRP A 389 -11.89 -13.21 23.70
C TRP A 389 -12.95 -14.16 24.29
N GLN A 390 -13.50 -13.82 25.46
CA GLN A 390 -14.50 -14.62 26.16
C GLN A 390 -15.87 -14.62 25.47
N THR A 391 -16.20 -13.57 24.71
CA THR A 391 -17.50 -13.44 24.02
C THR A 391 -17.49 -14.10 22.64
N TYR A 392 -16.42 -13.90 21.86
CA TYR A 392 -16.38 -14.29 20.45
C TYR A 392 -15.48 -15.49 20.14
N GLY A 393 -14.58 -15.88 21.07
CA GLY A 393 -13.63 -16.98 20.86
C GLY A 393 -12.51 -16.67 19.85
N ARG A 394 -12.46 -15.42 19.38
CA ARG A 394 -11.42 -14.86 18.51
C ARG A 394 -11.02 -13.47 18.99
N PHE A 395 -9.85 -13.02 18.57
CA PHE A 395 -9.37 -11.67 18.80
C PHE A 395 -8.51 -11.22 17.61
N PRO A 396 -8.85 -10.14 16.88
CA PRO A 396 -10.04 -9.28 17.03
C PRO A 396 -11.38 -9.98 16.73
N ALA A 397 -12.49 -9.37 17.18
CA ALA A 397 -13.84 -9.95 17.12
C ALA A 397 -14.38 -10.19 15.69
N HIS A 398 -14.10 -9.26 14.77
CA HIS A 398 -14.71 -9.21 13.43
C HIS A 398 -13.70 -9.00 12.29
N ALA A 399 -12.41 -8.94 12.62
CA ALA A 399 -11.30 -8.81 11.69
C ALA A 399 -10.25 -9.87 12.03
N ASP A 400 -9.49 -10.32 11.04
CA ASP A 400 -8.50 -11.37 11.25
C ASP A 400 -7.30 -10.85 12.06
N PRO A 401 -6.60 -11.72 12.83
CA PRO A 401 -5.41 -11.31 13.59
C PRO A 401 -4.25 -10.80 12.70
N MET A 402 -4.25 -11.16 11.41
CA MET A 402 -3.25 -10.80 10.41
C MET A 402 -3.95 -10.25 9.14
N VAL A 403 -3.58 -9.03 8.70
CA VAL A 403 -4.29 -8.24 7.66
C VAL A 403 -3.30 -7.46 6.77
N LEU A 404 -3.74 -7.03 5.57
CA LEU A 404 -2.97 -6.28 4.57
C LEU A 404 -3.97 -5.31 3.81
N TYR A 405 -3.76 -3.97 3.77
CA TYR A 405 -4.59 -2.87 3.12
C TYR A 405 -3.79 -1.54 2.81
N ALA A 406 -4.02 -0.74 1.72
CA ALA A 406 -2.95 0.06 1.00
C ALA A 406 -3.05 1.61 0.65
N TYR A 407 -1.99 2.45 0.90
CA TYR A 407 -1.80 3.92 0.52
C TYR A 407 -0.37 4.57 0.66
N CYS A 408 0.01 5.73 0.02
CA CYS A 408 1.32 6.47 0.16
C CYS A 408 1.37 8.04 0.03
N GLN A 409 2.34 8.74 0.69
CA GLN A 409 2.67 10.20 0.54
C GLN A 409 4.15 10.47 0.18
N VAL A 410 4.46 11.56 -0.57
CA VAL A 410 5.82 12.01 -0.99
C VAL A 410 6.09 13.51 -0.76
N GLN A 411 7.35 13.92 -0.55
CA GLN A 411 7.79 15.30 -0.26
C GLN A 411 9.32 15.51 -0.37
N HIS A 412 9.76 16.77 -0.48
CA HIS A 412 11.18 17.15 -0.29
C HIS A 412 11.71 16.86 1.11
N LEU A 413 12.99 16.51 1.25
CA LEU A 413 13.59 16.12 2.52
C LEU A 413 14.31 17.28 3.24
N GLU A 414 13.93 17.54 4.50
CA GLU A 414 14.60 18.52 5.39
C GLU A 414 15.86 17.90 6.00
N LEU A 415 17.03 18.08 5.38
CA LEU A 415 18.27 17.39 5.74
C LEU A 415 18.76 17.75 7.15
N GLU A 416 18.59 19.00 7.56
CA GLU A 416 19.00 19.55 8.85
C GLU A 416 18.28 18.87 10.02
N PHE A 417 17.01 18.47 9.84
CA PHE A 417 16.31 17.61 10.80
C PHE A 417 17.00 16.25 10.95
N TYR A 418 17.39 15.61 9.83
CA TYR A 418 18.04 14.31 9.88
C TYR A 418 19.46 14.39 10.47
N ASP A 419 20.24 15.40 10.11
CA ASP A 419 21.59 15.61 10.65
C ASP A 419 21.58 15.98 12.15
N LYS A 420 20.54 16.67 12.63
CA LYS A 420 20.39 17.03 14.05
C LYS A 420 20.01 15.83 14.94
N TYR A 421 19.18 14.92 14.45
CA TYR A 421 18.57 13.86 15.30
C TYR A 421 19.06 12.43 15.04
N TYR A 422 19.70 12.16 13.89
CA TYR A 422 20.05 10.82 13.44
C TYR A 422 21.55 10.67 13.15
N ARG A 423 22.04 9.43 13.14
CA ARG A 423 23.44 9.11 12.78
C ARG A 423 23.68 9.21 11.27
N PRO A 424 24.95 9.37 10.82
CA PRO A 424 25.31 9.25 9.41
C PRO A 424 24.72 7.99 8.76
N GLY A 425 24.12 8.16 7.57
CA GLY A 425 23.39 7.10 6.86
C GLY A 425 21.87 7.14 7.00
N ALA A 426 21.28 8.13 7.69
CA ALA A 426 19.83 8.30 7.79
C ALA A 426 19.12 8.55 6.42
N TYR A 427 19.85 9.13 5.46
CA TYR A 427 19.41 9.40 4.10
C TYR A 427 20.56 9.13 3.11
N LEU A 428 20.21 8.88 1.85
CA LEU A 428 21.17 8.51 0.80
C LEU A 428 21.85 9.73 0.18
N ARG A 429 22.88 9.47 -0.63
CA ARG A 429 23.52 10.50 -1.47
C ARG A 429 22.52 11.20 -2.40
N SER A 430 21.57 10.46 -2.98
CA SER A 430 20.49 11.02 -3.80
C SER A 430 19.75 12.14 -3.06
N HIS A 431 19.35 11.89 -1.82
CA HIS A 431 18.65 12.87 -0.97
C HIS A 431 19.54 14.07 -0.62
N ARG A 432 20.83 13.83 -0.31
CA ARG A 432 21.80 14.91 -0.03
C ARG A 432 21.98 15.87 -1.20
N GLU A 433 21.99 15.34 -2.42
CA GLU A 433 22.27 16.10 -3.63
C GLU A 433 21.00 16.62 -4.33
N HIS A 434 19.82 16.17 -3.90
CA HIS A 434 18.52 16.39 -4.54
C HIS A 434 18.25 17.88 -4.84
N MET A 435 18.14 18.74 -3.82
CA MET A 435 17.85 20.18 -3.99
C MET A 435 18.87 20.91 -4.90
N LYS A 436 20.13 20.44 -4.93
CA LYS A 436 21.19 21.01 -5.77
C LYS A 436 21.07 20.59 -7.23
N LYS A 437 20.53 19.40 -7.49
CA LYS A 437 20.42 18.78 -8.81
C LYS A 437 19.11 19.20 -9.49
N TRP A 438 17.97 18.75 -8.95
CA TRP A 438 16.66 18.88 -9.57
C TRP A 438 16.21 20.35 -9.70
N HIS A 439 16.22 21.12 -8.60
CA HIS A 439 15.74 22.51 -8.60
C HIS A 439 16.68 23.54 -9.26
N LYS A 440 17.90 23.15 -9.65
CA LYS A 440 18.77 24.02 -10.47
C LYS A 440 18.47 23.95 -11.96
N LEU A 441 17.75 22.93 -12.41
CA LEU A 441 17.30 22.81 -13.79
C LEU A 441 16.20 23.85 -14.06
N GLU A 442 15.19 23.91 -13.18
CA GLU A 442 14.10 24.89 -13.30
C GLU A 442 14.60 26.34 -13.23
N ALA A 443 15.54 26.66 -12.34
CA ALA A 443 16.14 28.00 -12.29
C ALA A 443 16.89 28.42 -13.57
N LYS A 444 17.21 27.47 -14.46
CA LYS A 444 17.74 27.73 -15.81
C LYS A 444 16.66 27.74 -16.90
N ALA A 445 15.59 26.98 -16.74
CA ALA A 445 14.44 27.00 -17.66
C ALA A 445 13.54 28.24 -17.46
N GLY A 446 13.37 28.68 -16.21
CA GLY A 446 12.40 29.69 -15.78
C GLY A 446 12.98 31.07 -15.47
N ARG A 447 13.55 31.76 -16.47
CA ARG A 447 13.70 33.23 -16.44
C ARG A 447 13.54 33.87 -17.82
N LYS A 448 12.29 34.02 -18.26
CA LYS A 448 11.82 35.11 -19.13
C LYS A 448 10.29 35.22 -19.07
N ALA A 449 9.78 35.77 -17.97
CA ALA A 449 8.51 36.47 -17.95
C ALA A 449 8.79 37.96 -18.11
N ALA A 450 8.17 38.57 -19.11
CA ALA A 450 8.05 40.01 -19.32
C ALA A 450 6.59 40.27 -19.70
#